data_AF-A0A2T6DGD1-F1
#
_entry.id   AF-A0A2T6DGD1-F1
#
_cell.length_a   1.000
_cell.length_b   1.000
_cell.length_c   1.000
_cell.angle_alpha   90.00
_cell.angle_beta   90.00
_cell.angle_gamma   90.00
#
_symmetry.space_group_name_H-M   'P 1'
#
loop_
_entity.id
_entity.type
_entity.pdbx_description
1 polymer ?
#
loop_
_entity_poly.entity_id
_entity_poly.type
_entity_poly.pdbx_seq_one_letter_code
_entity_poly.pdbx_strand_id
1 'polypeptide(L)'
;MKHFMVELTYTAPFERVAQFVPEHRTYLQRGYDAELLLFSGPQNPKTGGIIIARAPNIELLQEFLAADPFQRENVASYRIVEFEAVKSQPFMKPWIDGSNNLVAPESRPAESAATAS
;
A
#
# COMPACT_ATOMS: atom_id res chain seq x y z
N MET A 1 9.59 -6.01 -12.17
CA MET A 1 8.68 -5.69 -11.05
C MET A 1 7.77 -6.88 -10.80
N LYS A 2 7.52 -7.24 -9.54
CA LYS A 2 6.52 -8.25 -9.15
C LYS A 2 5.25 -7.53 -8.70
N HIS A 3 4.09 -8.20 -8.83
CA HIS A 3 2.79 -7.65 -8.45
C HIS A 3 2.19 -8.46 -7.32
N PHE A 4 1.49 -7.76 -6.42
CA PHE A 4 0.97 -8.36 -5.20
C PHE A 4 -0.45 -7.88 -4.95
N MET A 5 -1.29 -8.83 -4.56
CA MET A 5 -2.51 -8.52 -3.82
C MET A 5 -2.21 -8.70 -2.34
N VAL A 6 -2.56 -7.70 -1.56
CA VAL A 6 -2.51 -7.75 -0.10
C VAL A 6 -3.94 -7.68 0.39
N GLU A 7 -4.36 -8.74 1.05
CA GLU A 7 -5.63 -8.82 1.74
C GLU A 7 -5.38 -8.64 3.23
N LEU A 8 -5.97 -7.61 3.82
CA LEU A 8 -5.89 -7.36 5.26
C LEU A 8 -7.22 -7.73 5.92
N THR A 9 -7.16 -8.43 7.04
CA THR A 9 -8.32 -8.88 7.83
C THR A 9 -8.22 -8.29 9.22
N TYR A 10 -9.26 -7.61 9.70
CA TYR A 10 -9.26 -7.04 11.04
C TYR A 10 -9.29 -8.14 12.10
N THR A 11 -8.39 -8.03 13.09
CA THR A 11 -8.25 -8.97 14.20
C THR A 11 -8.79 -8.41 15.52
N ALA A 12 -9.30 -7.18 15.49
CA ALA A 12 -9.88 -6.47 16.62
C ALA A 12 -11.24 -5.84 16.23
N PRO A 13 -12.08 -5.45 17.22
CA PRO A 13 -13.30 -4.69 16.96
C PRO A 13 -13.01 -3.42 16.15
N PHE A 14 -13.95 -3.04 15.28
CA PHE A 14 -13.74 -1.91 14.36
C PHE A 14 -13.49 -0.59 15.12
N GLU A 15 -14.02 -0.43 16.33
CA GLU A 15 -13.77 0.72 17.19
C GLU A 15 -12.29 0.89 17.55
N ARG A 16 -11.56 -0.23 17.70
CA ARG A 16 -10.10 -0.23 17.90
C ARG A 16 -9.40 0.12 16.60
N VAL A 17 -9.78 -0.52 15.49
CA VAL A 17 -9.20 -0.27 14.15
C VAL A 17 -9.37 1.20 13.73
N ALA A 18 -10.54 1.77 14.00
CA ALA A 18 -10.92 3.13 13.62
C ALA A 18 -9.98 4.20 14.20
N GLN A 19 -9.36 3.94 15.36
CA GLN A 19 -8.38 4.84 15.98
C GLN A 19 -7.13 5.02 15.11
N PHE A 20 -6.77 4.01 14.33
CA PHE A 20 -5.57 3.98 13.49
C PHE A 20 -5.86 4.29 12.01
N VAL A 21 -7.13 4.38 11.60
CA VAL A 21 -7.50 4.66 10.20
C VAL A 21 -6.85 5.95 9.65
N PRO A 22 -6.83 7.09 10.37
CA PRO A 22 -6.18 8.31 9.87
C PRO A 22 -4.68 8.13 9.64
N GLU A 23 -4.00 7.47 10.58
CA GLU A 23 -2.56 7.20 10.49
C GLU A 23 -2.27 6.22 9.35
N HIS A 24 -3.06 5.15 9.22
CA HIS A 24 -2.96 4.16 8.15
C HIS A 24 -3.09 4.80 6.77
N ARG A 25 -4.08 5.68 6.57
CA ARG A 25 -4.25 6.42 5.30
C ARG A 25 -3.05 7.31 4.99
N THR A 26 -2.55 8.02 6.01
CA THR A 26 -1.36 8.86 5.87
C THR A 26 -0.12 8.03 5.53
N TYR A 27 0.01 6.85 6.12
CA TYR A 27 1.10 5.92 5.85
C TYR A 27 1.04 5.37 4.41
N LEU A 28 -0.14 4.93 3.96
CA LEU A 28 -0.31 4.43 2.58
C LEU A 28 0.01 5.48 1.52
N GLN A 29 -0.17 6.77 1.81
CA GLN A 29 0.24 7.85 0.90
C GLN A 29 1.71 7.74 0.50
N ARG A 30 2.60 7.33 1.42
CA ARG A 30 4.03 7.10 1.11
C ARG A 30 4.22 6.02 0.05
N GLY A 31 3.39 4.98 0.09
CA GLY A 31 3.39 3.90 -0.90
C GLY A 31 2.87 4.36 -2.26
N TYR A 32 1.89 5.26 -2.31
CA TYR A 32 1.46 5.89 -3.55
C TYR A 32 2.51 6.83 -4.13
N ASP A 33 3.12 7.67 -3.28
CA ASP A 33 4.16 8.60 -3.70
C ASP A 33 5.36 7.83 -4.28
N ALA A 34 5.75 6.72 -3.66
CA ALA A 34 6.79 5.82 -4.15
C ALA A 34 6.36 4.93 -5.33
N GLU A 35 5.14 5.08 -5.85
CA GLU A 35 4.54 4.23 -6.88
C GLU A 35 4.55 2.72 -6.56
N LEU A 36 4.65 2.37 -5.27
CA LEU A 36 4.57 1.02 -4.74
C LEU A 36 3.12 0.52 -4.79
N LEU A 37 2.16 1.39 -4.45
CA LEU A 37 0.74 1.08 -4.39
C LEU A 37 0.00 1.59 -5.63
N LEU A 38 -0.93 0.79 -6.12
CA LEU A 38 -1.83 1.17 -7.21
C LEU A 38 -3.18 1.65 -6.70
N PHE A 39 -3.80 0.86 -5.83
CA PHE A 39 -5.05 1.22 -5.17
C PHE A 39 -5.20 0.43 -3.87
N SER A 40 -6.01 0.98 -2.98
CA SER A 40 -6.34 0.39 -1.69
C SER A 40 -7.75 0.77 -1.27
N GLY A 41 -8.44 -0.09 -0.53
CA GLY A 41 -9.75 0.26 0.03
C GLY A 41 -10.27 -0.77 1.02
N PRO A 42 -11.29 -0.41 1.82
CA PRO A 42 -11.94 -1.36 2.72
C PRO A 42 -12.71 -2.42 1.92
N GLN A 43 -12.82 -3.62 2.48
CA GLN A 43 -13.74 -4.64 2.00
C GLN A 43 -15.20 -4.22 2.24
N ASN A 44 -16.13 -4.84 1.53
CA ASN A 44 -17.56 -4.76 1.80
C ASN A 44 -18.12 -6.18 1.96
N PRO A 45 -18.46 -6.63 3.18
CA PRO A 45 -18.53 -5.87 4.44
C PRO A 45 -17.16 -5.39 4.95
N LYS A 46 -17.15 -4.37 5.83
CA LYS A 46 -15.93 -3.73 6.35
C LYS A 46 -15.22 -4.60 7.40
N THR A 47 -14.75 -5.77 6.98
CA THR A 47 -14.02 -6.76 7.78
C THR A 47 -12.51 -6.69 7.58
N GLY A 48 -12.06 -5.79 6.71
CA GLY A 48 -10.69 -5.75 6.23
C GLY A 48 -10.52 -4.78 5.07
N GLY A 49 -9.57 -5.07 4.19
CA GLY A 49 -9.24 -4.24 3.05
C GLY A 49 -8.41 -4.98 2.02
N ILE A 50 -8.29 -4.36 0.85
CA ILE A 50 -7.47 -4.83 -0.25
C ILE A 50 -6.48 -3.73 -0.60
N ILE A 51 -5.23 -4.10 -0.87
CA ILE A 51 -4.21 -3.25 -1.46
C ILE A 51 -3.63 -3.99 -2.67
N ILE A 52 -3.51 -3.29 -3.81
CA ILE A 52 -2.73 -3.76 -4.95
C ILE A 52 -1.42 -3.00 -4.97
N ALA A 53 -0.32 -3.77 -5.01
CA ALA A 53 1.02 -3.25 -4.94
C ALA A 53 1.92 -3.87 -6.01
N ARG A 54 3.05 -3.21 -6.27
CA ARG A 54 4.19 -3.76 -7.00
C ARG A 54 5.45 -3.53 -6.20
N ALA A 55 6.39 -4.47 -6.24
CA ALA A 55 7.69 -4.33 -5.58
C ALA A 55 8.76 -5.14 -6.35
N PRO A 56 10.07 -4.89 -6.15
CA PRO A 56 11.12 -5.72 -6.72
C PRO A 56 11.06 -7.17 -6.23
N ASN A 57 10.70 -7.36 -4.95
CA ASN A 57 10.57 -8.63 -4.27
C ASN A 57 9.52 -8.54 -3.14
N ILE A 58 9.19 -9.68 -2.52
CA ILE A 58 8.17 -9.73 -1.46
C ILE A 58 8.69 -9.12 -0.15
N GLU A 59 10.00 -9.21 0.10
CA GLU A 59 10.65 -8.73 1.32
C GLU A 59 10.50 -7.21 1.49
N LEU A 60 10.70 -6.44 0.41
CA LEU A 60 10.51 -4.99 0.43
C LEU A 60 9.05 -4.59 0.65
N LEU A 61 8.10 -5.36 0.11
CA LEU A 61 6.69 -5.15 0.40
C LEU A 61 6.38 -5.48 1.86
N GLN A 62 6.92 -6.57 2.39
CA GLN A 62 6.75 -6.95 3.80
C GLN A 62 7.32 -5.89 4.74
N GLU A 63 8.48 -5.30 4.42
CA GLU A 63 9.08 -4.21 5.20
C GLU A 63 8.16 -2.98 5.24
N PHE A 64 7.60 -2.57 4.08
CA PHE A 64 6.60 -1.51 4.03
C PHE A 64 5.36 -1.85 4.87
N LEU A 65 4.80 -3.05 4.72
CA LEU A 65 3.60 -3.46 5.46
C LEU A 65 3.86 -3.63 6.96
N ALA A 66 5.08 -3.96 7.39
CA ALA A 66 5.45 -4.06 8.81
C ALA A 66 5.37 -2.71 9.54
N ALA A 67 5.54 -1.60 8.83
CA ALA A 67 5.43 -0.25 9.37
C ALA A 67 4.02 0.35 9.23
N ASP A 68 3.06 -0.37 8.63
CA ASP A 68 1.65 0.03 8.61
C ASP A 68 1.10 0.08 10.05
N PRO A 69 0.41 1.16 10.47
CA PRO A 69 -0.21 1.26 11.79
C PRO A 69 -1.09 0.06 12.15
N PHE A 70 -1.80 -0.54 11.19
CA PHE A 70 -2.63 -1.70 11.46
C PHE A 70 -1.81 -2.94 11.85
N GLN A 71 -0.66 -3.14 11.20
CA GLN A 71 0.27 -4.23 11.49
C GLN A 71 1.04 -3.96 12.79
N ARG A 72 1.54 -2.73 12.96
CA ARG A 72 2.29 -2.28 14.16
C ARG A 72 1.47 -2.43 15.44
N GLU A 73 0.17 -2.11 15.37
CA GLU A 73 -0.75 -2.16 16.51
C GLU A 73 -1.50 -3.50 16.64
N ASN A 74 -1.17 -4.48 15.79
CA ASN A 74 -1.75 -5.82 15.76
C ASN A 74 -3.29 -5.83 15.65
N VAL A 75 -3.86 -4.87 14.91
CA VAL A 75 -5.31 -4.76 14.68
C VAL A 75 -5.77 -5.34 13.34
N ALA A 76 -4.84 -5.79 12.50
CA ALA A 76 -5.12 -6.57 11.31
C ALA A 76 -4.03 -7.61 11.02
N SER A 77 -4.39 -8.67 10.30
CA SER A 77 -3.46 -9.63 9.70
C SER A 77 -3.42 -9.49 8.18
N TYR A 78 -2.28 -9.82 7.57
CA TYR A 78 -2.02 -9.58 6.15
C TYR A 78 -1.75 -10.89 5.43
N ARG A 79 -2.50 -11.13 4.36
CA ARG A 79 -2.25 -12.21 3.39
C ARG A 79 -1.73 -11.59 2.10
N ILE A 80 -0.49 -11.92 1.74
CA ILE A 80 0.17 -11.43 0.53
C ILE A 80 0.13 -12.53 -0.53
N VAL A 81 -0.31 -12.19 -1.73
CA VAL A 81 -0.34 -13.08 -2.89
C VAL A 81 0.44 -12.44 -4.03
N GLU A 82 1.57 -13.03 -4.40
CA GLU A 82 2.30 -12.68 -5.63
C GLU A 82 1.52 -13.18 -6.85
N PHE A 83 1.42 -12.35 -7.89
CA PHE A 83 0.79 -12.73 -9.14
C PHE A 83 1.45 -12.05 -10.36
N GLU A 84 1.19 -12.60 -11.54
CA GLU A 84 1.61 -12.03 -12.81
C GLU A 84 0.42 -11.34 -13.50
N ALA A 85 0.53 -10.04 -13.76
CA ALA A 85 -0.49 -9.24 -14.43
C ALA A 85 -0.45 -9.43 -15.97
N VAL A 86 -0.64 -10.66 -16.45
CA VAL A 86 -0.49 -11.05 -17.87
C VAL A 86 -1.40 -10.25 -18.82
N LYS A 87 -2.61 -9.91 -18.36
CA LYS A 87 -3.55 -9.07 -19.10
C LYS A 87 -3.92 -7.83 -18.28
N SER A 88 -3.95 -6.69 -18.95
CA SER A 88 -4.31 -5.40 -18.35
C SER A 88 -4.83 -4.44 -19.40
N GLN A 89 -5.51 -3.39 -18.96
CA GLN A 89 -5.89 -2.29 -19.84
C GLN A 89 -4.64 -1.50 -20.28
N PRO A 90 -4.60 -0.95 -21.51
CA PRO A 90 -3.41 -0.25 -22.01
C PRO A 90 -2.91 0.88 -21.10
N PHE A 91 -3.82 1.62 -20.45
CA PHE A 91 -3.46 2.72 -19.56
C PHE A 91 -2.70 2.28 -18.31
N MET A 92 -2.73 0.98 -17.97
CA MET A 92 -2.03 0.42 -16.82
C MET A 92 -0.58 0.03 -17.12
N LYS A 93 -0.18 -0.04 -18.39
CA LYS A 93 1.16 -0.52 -18.78
C LYS A 93 2.31 0.25 -18.13
N PRO A 94 2.29 1.60 -18.01
CA PRO A 94 3.37 2.31 -17.33
C PRO A 94 3.59 1.84 -15.89
N TRP A 95 2.50 1.53 -15.17
CA TRP A 95 2.58 1.00 -13.81
C TRP A 95 2.96 -0.49 -13.77
N ILE A 96 2.53 -1.31 -14.72
CA ILE A 96 2.87 -2.74 -14.73
C ILE A 96 4.33 -2.97 -15.13
N ASP A 97 4.79 -2.29 -16.17
CA ASP A 97 6.12 -2.50 -16.75
C ASP A 97 7.22 -1.88 -15.88
N GLY A 98 6.90 -0.83 -15.13
CA GLY A 98 7.82 -0.17 -14.21
C GLY A 98 8.92 0.59 -14.94
N SER A 99 8.60 1.77 -15.46
CA SER A 99 9.61 2.74 -15.91
C SER A 99 10.33 3.38 -14.71
N ASN A 100 11.30 2.64 -14.17
CA ASN A 100 12.45 3.02 -13.34
C ASN A 100 12.38 4.36 -12.56
N ASN A 101 11.96 4.30 -11.28
CA ASN A 101 12.55 5.03 -10.14
C ASN A 101 11.81 4.68 -8.84
N LEU A 102 11.94 3.44 -8.35
CA LEU A 102 11.63 3.16 -6.95
C LEU A 102 12.78 3.68 -6.10
N VAL A 103 12.67 4.92 -5.66
CA VAL A 103 13.52 5.46 -4.60
C VAL A 103 12.86 5.08 -3.27
N ALA A 104 13.62 4.54 -2.31
CA ALA A 104 13.08 4.12 -1.02
C ALA A 104 12.26 5.26 -0.37
N PRO A 105 11.15 4.99 0.33
CA PRO A 105 10.25 6.02 0.86
C PRO A 105 10.95 7.08 1.73
N GLU A 106 12.09 6.74 2.31
CA GLU A 106 12.88 7.60 3.20
C GLU A 106 13.78 8.61 2.48
N SER A 107 13.85 8.58 1.15
CA SER A 107 14.87 9.32 0.37
C SER A 107 14.33 10.42 -0.54
N ARG A 108 13.02 10.69 -0.52
CA ARG A 108 12.49 11.93 -1.13
C ARG A 108 12.57 13.07 -0.12
N PRO A 109 13.15 14.24 -0.48
CA PRO A 109 12.92 15.45 0.31
C PRO A 109 11.42 15.73 0.30
N ALA A 110 10.87 16.13 1.45
CA ALA A 110 9.49 16.58 1.56
C ALA A 110 9.28 17.71 0.53
N GLU A 111 8.52 17.44 -0.52
CA GLU A 111 8.20 18.47 -1.51
C GLU A 111 7.31 19.49 -0.80
N SER A 112 7.91 20.66 -0.59
CA SER A 112 7.35 21.78 0.15
C SER A 112 5.96 22.13 -0.41
N ALA A 113 4.93 22.01 0.41
CA ALA A 113 3.64 22.62 0.19
C ALA A 113 3.81 24.14 0.16
N ALA A 114 4.08 24.70 -1.03
CA ALA A 114 4.13 26.12 -1.26
C ALA A 114 3.63 26.43 -2.67
N THR A 115 2.32 26.61 -2.80
CA THR A 115 1.75 27.72 -3.56
C THR A 115 0.40 28.07 -2.94
N ALA A 116 0.46 28.97 -1.96
CA ALA A 116 -0.62 29.92 -1.73
C ALA A 116 -0.41 31.09 -2.69
N SER A 117 -1.41 31.36 -3.54
CA SER A 117 -1.83 32.69 -4.02
C SER A 117 -3.10 32.53 -4.84
#